data_AF-A9XNK7-F1
#
_entry.id   AF-A9XNK7-F1
#
_cell.length_a   1.000
_cell.length_b   1.000
_cell.length_c   1.000
_cell.angle_alpha   90.00
_cell.angle_beta   90.00
_cell.angle_gamma   90.00
#
_symmetry.space_group_name_H-M   'P 1'
#
loop_
_entity.id
_entity.type
_entity.pdbx_description
1 polymer ?
#
loop_
_entity_poly.entity_id
_entity_poly.type
_entity_poly.pdbx_seq_one_letter_code
_entity_poly.pdbx_strand_id
1 'polypeptide(L)' 'TCIDILLAIILPPLGVFLKYGCKAEFWICLLLTILGYIPGIIYAV' A
#
# COMPACT_ATOMS: atom_id res chain seq x y z
N THR A 1 -11.92 -1.78 -14.90
CA THR A 1 -13.34 -1.54 -14.52
C THR A 1 -13.35 -1.14 -13.05
N CYS A 2 -14.34 -0.42 -12.51
CA CYS A 2 -14.27 0.26 -11.20
C CYS A 2 -13.73 -0.58 -10.00
N ILE A 3 -13.80 -1.91 -10.10
CA ILE A 3 -13.25 -2.91 -9.17
C ILE A 3 -11.73 -2.79 -9.01
N ASP A 4 -10.96 -2.57 -10.08
CA ASP A 4 -9.50 -2.43 -10.02
C ASP A 4 -9.06 -1.23 -9.17
N ILE A 5 -9.86 -0.15 -9.21
CA ILE A 5 -9.60 1.08 -8.44
C ILE A 5 -9.87 0.84 -6.95
N LEU A 6 -10.96 0.15 -6.62
CA LEU A 6 -11.28 -0.22 -5.24
C LEU A 6 -10.23 -1.19 -4.66
N LEU A 7 -9.79 -2.16 -5.47
CA LEU A 7 -8.74 -3.10 -5.08
C LEU A 7 -7.37 -2.41 -4.95
N ALA A 8 -7.08 -1.40 -5.78
CA ALA A 8 -5.86 -0.60 -5.67
C ALA A 8 -5.85 0.35 -4.45
N ILE A 9 -7.01 0.68 -3.90
CA ILE A 9 -7.11 1.51 -2.68
C ILE A 9 -6.97 0.64 -1.42
N ILE A 10 -7.58 -0.55 -1.39
CA ILE A 10 -7.45 -1.51 -0.27
C ILE A 10 -6.11 -2.24 -0.30
N LEU A 11 -5.61 -2.53 -1.50
CA LEU A 11 -4.37 -3.25 -1.75
C LEU A 11 -3.47 -2.40 -2.67
N PRO A 12 -2.95 -1.26 -2.16
CA PRO A 12 -2.03 -0.38 -2.89
C PRO A 12 -0.86 -1.12 -3.59
N PRO A 13 -0.27 -2.19 -3.04
CA PRO A 13 0.82 -2.89 -3.73
C PRO A 13 0.45 -3.48 -5.08
N LEU A 14 -0.79 -3.92 -5.30
CA LEU A 14 -1.18 -4.61 -6.54
C LEU A 14 -1.25 -3.62 -7.73
N GLY A 15 -1.78 -2.42 -7.50
CA GLY A 15 -1.84 -1.35 -8.51
C GLY A 15 -0.47 -0.78 -8.86
N VAL A 16 0.44 -0.70 -7.88
CA VAL A 16 1.83 -0.25 -8.09
C VAL A 16 2.66 -1.33 -8.81
N PHE A 17 2.47 -2.61 -8.45
CA PHE A 17 3.19 -3.74 -9.07
C PHE A 17 2.86 -3.89 -10.57
N LEU A 18 1.59 -3.69 -10.95
CA LEU A 18 1.15 -3.76 -12.35
C LEU A 18 1.55 -2.54 -13.19
N LYS A 19 1.68 -1.35 -12.58
CA LYS A 19 1.93 -0.09 -13.28
C LYS A 19 3.40 0.33 -13.32
N TYR A 20 4.19 -0.06 -12.32
CA TYR A 20 5.61 0.30 -12.17
C TYR A 20 6.55 -0.91 -12.12
N GLY A 21 6.03 -2.14 -12.09
CA GLY A 21 6.81 -3.37 -12.01
C GLY A 21 7.38 -3.66 -10.61
N CYS A 22 8.33 -4.61 -10.52
CA CYS A 22 9.01 -5.03 -9.29
C CYS A 22 10.14 -4.04 -8.93
N LYS A 23 9.79 -2.77 -8.70
CA LYS A 23 10.75 -1.71 -8.36
C LYS A 23 10.41 -1.03 -7.04
N ALA A 24 11.34 -0.18 -6.61
CA ALA A 24 11.40 0.47 -5.30
C ALA A 24 10.08 1.10 -4.83
N GLU A 25 9.19 1.49 -5.74
CA GLU A 25 7.85 1.99 -5.41
C GLU A 25 7.00 0.99 -4.59
N PHE A 26 7.07 -0.31 -4.87
CA PHE A 26 6.36 -1.34 -4.08
C PHE A 26 6.87 -1.38 -2.63
N TRP A 27 8.19 -1.35 -2.45
CA TRP A 27 8.83 -1.37 -1.14
C TRP A 27 8.55 -0.08 -0.35
N ILE A 28 8.54 1.07 -1.02
CA ILE A 28 8.21 2.37 -0.41
C ILE A 28 6.76 2.38 0.07
N CYS A 29 5.79 1.93 -0.74
CA CYS A 29 4.38 1.85 -0.33
C CYS A 29 4.18 0.89 0.84
N LEU A 30 4.81 -0.29 0.81
CA LEU A 30 4.73 -1.28 1.90
C LEU A 30 5.33 -0.75 3.20
N LEU A 31 6.46 -0.06 3.12
CA LEU A 31 7.12 0.55 4.28
C LEU A 31 6.29 1.70 4.84
N LEU A 32 5.69 2.55 4.00
CA LEU A 32 4.76 3.59 4.43
C LEU A 32 3.51 3.03 5.13
N THR A 33 2.93 1.94 4.62
CA THR A 33 1.79 1.27 5.25
C THR A 33 2.16 0.74 6.63
N ILE A 34 3.30 0.07 6.77
CA ILE A 34 3.77 -0.45 8.07
C ILE A 34 4.12 0.69 9.04
N LEU A 35 4.78 1.75 8.54
CA LEU A 35 5.21 2.89 9.34
C LEU A 35 4.04 3.80 9.75
N GLY A 36 2.93 3.81 9.03
CA GLY A 36 1.67 4.43 9.47
C GLY A 36 0.85 3.54 10.42
N TYR A 37 0.95 2.22 10.27
CA TYR A 37 0.22 1.26 11.09
C TYR A 37 0.76 1.14 12.52
N ILE A 38 2.08 1.05 12.69
CA ILE A 38 2.72 0.96 14.01
C ILE A 38 2.38 2.14 14.93
N PRO A 39 2.54 3.43 14.53
CA PRO A 39 2.15 4.55 15.38
C PRO A 39 0.64 4.59 15.59
N GLY A 40 -0.17 4.18 14.59
CA GLY A 40 -1.62 4.05 14.76
C GLY A 40 -2.00 3.05 15.85
N ILE A 41 -1.32 1.90 15.91
CA ILE A 41 -1.50 0.90 16.98
C ILE A 41 -1.03 1.42 18.33
N ILE A 42 0.14 2.09 18.40
CA ILE A 42 0.68 2.64 19.64
C ILE A 42 -0.20 3.78 20.17
N TYR A 43 -0.83 4.57 19.30
CA TYR A 43 -1.74 5.65 19.70
C TYR A 43 -3.12 5.14 20.13
N ALA A 44 -3.53 3.98 19.60
CA ALA A 44 -4.82 3.36 19.90
C ALA A 44 -4.81 2.47 21.14
N VAL A 45 -3.63 2.02 21.59
CA VAL A 45 -3.44 1.24 22.82
C VAL A 45 -3.18 2.15 24.02
#